data_AF-A0A8C5Y4L7-F1
#
_entry.id   AF-A0A8C5Y4L7-F1
#
_cell.length_a   1.000
_cell.length_b   1.000
_cell.length_c   1.000
_cell.angle_alpha   90.00
_cell.angle_beta   90.00
_cell.angle_gamma   90.00
#
_symmetry.space_group_name_H-M   'P 1'
#
loop_
_entity.id
_entity.type
_entity.pdbx_description
1 polymer ?
#
loop_
_entity_poly.entity_id
_entity_poly.type
_entity_poly.pdbx_seq_one_letter_code
_entity_poly.pdbx_strand_id
1 'polypeptide(L)'
;PVGTGQVPLSRSPHASSAVRVCGGLNGVPGSIWDFVSGSFSPSPSPVLNTGPTSLSASPNGAELARVRRQLDEAKRKIRQWEESWRQVKQACDAWQREAQEAKERARLADSDRQLALRRKEEVEAQVRQLQEELEGLGLSSLPGLRGFGDIGALPLPELHSLQSQLRLDLEAVDGVIFQLHAKQCVACREQPRGAVLQPCQHRVLCEPCAASAPECPYCEGQPLPW
;
A
#
# COMPACT_ATOMS: atom_id res chain seq x y z
N PRO A 1 4.97 35.81 -18.34
CA PRO A 1 5.59 36.14 -17.04
C PRO A 1 5.77 34.87 -16.21
N VAL A 2 7.02 34.44 -16.14
CA VAL A 2 7.52 33.24 -15.48
C VAL A 2 7.30 33.34 -13.97
N GLY A 3 6.71 32.30 -13.38
CA GLY A 3 6.54 32.13 -11.93
C GLY A 3 6.95 30.72 -11.53
N THR A 4 8.26 30.51 -11.42
CA THR A 4 8.90 29.31 -10.85
C THR A 4 8.65 29.23 -9.35
N GLY A 5 8.11 28.11 -8.86
CA GLY A 5 7.78 27.88 -7.45
C GLY A 5 7.90 26.42 -7.03
N GLN A 6 9.14 25.95 -6.93
CA GLN A 6 9.70 24.86 -6.12
C GLN A 6 8.81 23.67 -5.69
N VAL A 7 9.15 22.51 -6.28
CA VAL A 7 8.88 21.15 -5.79
C VAL A 7 9.84 20.85 -4.62
N PRO A 8 9.40 20.29 -3.48
CA PRO A 8 10.32 19.83 -2.45
C PRO A 8 10.98 18.52 -2.90
N LEU A 9 12.31 18.57 -3.07
CA LEU A 9 13.17 17.42 -3.28
C LEU A 9 13.05 16.46 -2.08
N SER A 10 12.59 15.25 -2.33
CA SER A 10 12.65 14.10 -1.43
C SER A 10 14.11 13.76 -1.15
N ARG A 11 14.58 14.11 0.04
CA ARG A 11 15.90 13.75 0.55
C ARG A 11 15.88 12.28 0.96
N SER A 12 16.62 11.45 0.23
CA SER A 12 16.97 10.08 0.63
C SER A 12 17.42 10.02 2.09
N PRO A 13 16.93 9.10 2.92
CA PRO A 13 17.60 8.78 4.16
C PRO A 13 18.82 7.93 3.81
N HIS A 14 19.98 8.58 3.73
CA HIS A 14 21.25 7.87 3.92
C HIS A 14 21.12 7.03 5.19
N ALA A 15 21.39 5.74 5.06
CA ALA A 15 21.57 4.82 6.16
C ALA A 15 22.71 5.33 7.05
N SER A 16 22.38 6.21 7.99
CA SER A 16 23.17 6.42 9.17
C SER A 16 22.89 5.23 10.07
N SER A 17 23.72 4.20 9.95
CA SER A 17 23.89 3.23 11.02
C SER A 17 24.46 3.99 12.22
N ALA A 18 23.57 4.67 12.94
CA ALA A 18 23.83 5.06 14.30
C ALA A 18 23.87 3.73 15.07
N VAL A 19 25.08 3.19 15.21
CA VAL A 19 25.38 2.14 16.18
C VAL A 19 24.96 2.69 17.53
N ARG A 20 23.75 2.34 17.93
CA ARG A 20 23.16 2.70 19.20
C ARG A 20 23.90 1.87 20.25
N VAL A 21 25.04 2.39 20.71
CA VAL A 21 25.72 1.89 21.91
C VAL A 21 24.92 2.41 23.11
N CYS A 22 23.93 1.63 23.53
CA CYS A 22 23.25 1.66 24.82
C CYS A 22 22.42 0.39 24.84
N GLY A 23 22.61 -0.59 25.70
CA GLY A 23 23.17 -0.59 27.05
C GLY A 23 22.31 -1.58 27.82
N GLY A 24 22.93 -2.60 28.41
CA GLY A 24 22.21 -3.53 29.27
C GLY A 24 22.64 -4.98 29.10
N LEU A 25 23.82 -5.32 29.60
CA LEU A 25 23.97 -6.45 30.52
C LEU A 25 25.08 -6.09 31.52
N ASN A 26 24.79 -6.41 32.77
CA ASN A 26 25.53 -6.04 33.97
C ASN A 26 27.02 -6.43 33.92
N GLY A 27 27.87 -5.45 34.21
CA GLY A 27 28.98 -5.59 35.17
C GLY A 27 30.06 -6.63 34.90
N VAL A 28 30.96 -6.37 33.96
CA VAL A 28 32.38 -6.73 34.09
C VAL A 28 33.21 -5.54 33.61
N PRO A 29 33.96 -4.83 34.49
CA PRO A 29 34.88 -3.80 34.05
C PRO A 29 36.16 -4.50 33.55
N GLY A 30 36.30 -4.64 32.24
CA GLY A 30 37.50 -5.22 31.64
C GLY A 30 37.47 -5.03 30.14
N SER A 31 37.98 -3.90 29.67
CA SER A 31 38.23 -3.68 28.24
C SER A 31 39.22 -4.75 27.76
N ILE A 32 38.79 -5.58 26.80
CA ILE A 32 39.58 -6.65 26.18
C ILE A 32 40.90 -6.13 25.56
N TRP A 33 41.03 -4.82 25.35
CA TRP A 33 42.19 -4.18 24.73
C TRP A 33 43.20 -3.57 25.73
N ASP A 34 42.98 -3.71 27.04
CA ASP A 34 43.79 -3.05 28.08
C ASP A 34 45.07 -3.81 28.47
N PHE A 35 45.59 -4.67 27.59
CA PHE A 35 46.84 -5.43 27.79
C PHE A 35 48.05 -4.80 27.09
N VAL A 36 47.85 -3.91 26.11
CA VAL A 36 48.95 -3.42 25.26
C VAL A 36 49.68 -2.19 25.83
N SER A 37 49.13 -1.51 26.84
CA SER A 37 49.75 -0.29 27.41
C SER A 37 50.48 -0.50 28.75
N GLY A 38 50.57 -1.74 29.25
CA GLY A 38 51.19 -2.06 30.53
C GLY A 38 52.68 -2.47 30.42
N SER A 39 53.57 -1.48 30.39
CA SER A 39 55.00 -1.57 30.74
C SER A 39 55.93 -2.49 29.91
N PHE A 40 56.44 -1.97 28.79
CA PHE A 40 57.80 -2.29 28.37
C PHE A 40 58.78 -1.47 29.24
N SER A 41 59.13 -1.98 30.43
CA SER A 41 60.31 -1.51 31.17
C SER A 41 61.52 -2.38 30.77
N PRO A 42 62.58 -1.81 30.17
CA PRO A 42 63.82 -2.54 29.96
C PRO A 42 64.72 -2.41 31.19
N SER A 43 65.14 -3.57 31.73
CA SER A 43 66.25 -3.78 32.68
C SER A 43 66.06 -3.37 34.16
N PRO A 44 66.55 -4.22 35.07
CA PRO A 44 67.81 -3.86 35.72
C PRO A 44 68.84 -4.98 35.57
N SER A 45 70.04 -4.62 35.13
CA SER A 45 71.21 -5.50 35.26
C SER A 45 71.50 -5.76 36.74
N PRO A 46 71.83 -6.99 37.17
CA PRO A 46 72.22 -7.22 38.55
C PRO A 46 73.64 -6.71 38.76
N VAL A 47 73.78 -5.71 39.64
CA VAL A 47 75.09 -5.27 40.14
C VAL A 47 75.61 -6.39 41.05
N LEU A 48 76.72 -7.02 40.64
CA LEU A 48 77.45 -7.99 41.46
C LEU A 48 78.08 -7.26 42.65
N ASN A 49 77.45 -7.36 43.82
CA ASN A 49 78.06 -6.93 45.07
C ASN A 49 78.78 -8.15 45.69
N THR A 50 80.10 -8.20 45.54
CA THR A 50 80.97 -9.19 46.17
C THR A 50 81.12 -8.86 47.67
N GLY A 51 80.51 -9.68 48.52
CA GLY A 51 80.75 -9.72 49.97
C GLY A 51 80.66 -11.16 50.46
N PRO A 52 81.60 -11.65 51.29
CA PRO A 52 81.81 -13.09 51.46
C PRO A 52 80.91 -13.73 52.53
N THR A 53 80.92 -15.07 52.48
CA THR A 53 80.48 -16.06 53.49
C THR A 53 78.97 -16.33 53.66
N SER A 54 78.48 -17.38 52.99
CA SER A 54 78.17 -18.67 53.63
C SER A 54 77.68 -19.70 52.61
N LEU A 55 78.33 -20.86 52.57
CA LEU A 55 78.01 -22.00 51.70
C LEU A 55 76.91 -22.86 52.33
N SER A 56 75.73 -22.97 51.70
CA SER A 56 74.97 -24.25 51.58
C SER A 56 73.71 -24.16 50.69
N ALA A 57 73.80 -23.60 49.49
CA ALA A 57 72.79 -23.84 48.46
C ALA A 57 73.45 -23.84 47.09
N SER A 58 73.38 -24.97 46.38
CA SER A 58 73.93 -25.09 45.03
C SER A 58 73.24 -24.05 44.12
N PRO A 59 73.98 -23.11 43.50
CA PRO A 59 73.40 -22.01 42.71
C PRO A 59 72.53 -22.50 41.55
N ASN A 60 72.79 -23.72 41.07
CA ASN A 60 72.01 -24.38 40.02
C ASN A 60 70.58 -24.72 40.48
N GLY A 61 70.34 -24.98 41.77
CA GLY A 61 69.02 -25.32 42.30
C GLY A 61 68.04 -24.15 42.32
N ALA A 62 68.53 -22.94 42.60
CA ALA A 62 67.70 -21.72 42.64
C ALA A 62 67.25 -21.29 41.23
N GLU A 63 68.14 -21.37 40.24
CA GLU A 63 67.81 -21.08 38.85
C GLU A 63 66.86 -22.13 38.25
N LEU A 64 67.03 -23.42 38.56
CA LEU A 64 66.05 -24.44 38.20
C LEU A 64 64.65 -24.18 38.79
N ALA A 65 64.59 -23.71 40.04
CA ALA A 65 63.32 -23.32 40.66
C ALA A 65 62.70 -22.08 39.98
N ARG A 66 63.51 -21.10 39.58
CA ARG A 66 63.06 -19.91 38.81
C ARG A 66 62.46 -20.32 37.46
N VAL A 67 63.16 -21.16 36.68
CA VAL A 67 62.71 -21.63 35.37
C VAL A 67 61.42 -22.43 35.48
N ARG A 68 61.27 -23.30 36.50
CA ARG A 68 60.02 -24.03 36.76
C ARG A 68 58.84 -23.08 36.99
N ARG A 69 59.02 -22.04 37.81
CA ARG A 69 57.98 -21.02 38.04
C ARG A 69 57.62 -20.26 36.75
N GLN A 70 58.61 -19.90 35.93
CA GLN A 70 58.36 -19.25 34.65
C GLN A 70 57.60 -20.14 33.66
N LEU A 71 57.90 -21.45 33.64
CA LEU A 71 57.16 -22.42 32.85
C LEU A 71 55.72 -22.54 33.31
N ASP A 72 55.48 -22.60 34.62
CA ASP A 72 54.11 -22.69 35.16
C ASP A 72 53.32 -21.40 34.93
N GLU A 73 53.98 -20.23 34.97
CA GLU A 73 53.41 -18.95 34.57
C GLU A 73 53.04 -18.93 33.08
N ALA A 74 53.95 -19.37 32.20
CA ALA A 74 53.69 -19.47 30.78
C ALA A 74 52.52 -20.42 30.47
N LYS A 75 52.46 -21.58 31.15
CA LYS A 75 51.33 -22.53 31.05
C LYS A 75 50.01 -21.91 31.49
N ARG A 76 50.00 -21.14 32.59
CA ARG A 76 48.80 -20.42 33.05
C ARG A 76 48.36 -19.38 32.04
N LYS A 77 49.30 -18.62 31.47
CA LYS A 77 49.01 -17.67 30.39
C LYS A 77 48.41 -18.38 29.19
N ILE A 78 49.00 -19.48 28.70
CA ILE A 78 48.45 -20.24 27.56
C ILE A 78 47.00 -20.63 27.82
N ARG A 79 46.67 -21.18 29.00
CA ARG A 79 45.28 -21.51 29.35
C ARG A 79 44.36 -20.28 29.36
N GLN A 80 44.84 -19.14 29.84
CA GLN A 80 44.09 -17.89 29.79
C GLN A 80 43.84 -17.44 28.34
N TRP A 81 44.86 -17.49 27.48
CA TRP A 81 44.72 -17.18 26.05
C TRP A 81 43.74 -18.13 25.35
N GLU A 82 43.77 -19.42 25.66
CA GLU A 82 42.84 -20.42 25.14
C GLU A 82 41.39 -20.11 25.51
N GLU A 83 41.14 -19.69 26.76
CA GLU A 83 39.83 -19.31 27.24
C GLU A 83 39.35 -18.00 26.61
N SER A 84 40.20 -16.97 26.57
CA SER A 84 39.86 -15.71 25.90
C SER A 84 39.58 -15.90 24.41
N TRP A 85 40.35 -16.75 23.73
CA TRP A 85 40.09 -17.09 22.34
C TRP A 85 38.74 -17.81 22.17
N ARG A 86 38.42 -18.76 23.05
CA ARG A 86 37.14 -19.48 23.04
C ARG A 86 35.96 -18.52 23.18
N GLN A 87 36.06 -17.54 24.08
CA GLN A 87 35.04 -16.52 24.29
C GLN A 87 34.83 -15.64 23.04
N VAL A 88 35.93 -15.17 22.43
CA VAL A 88 35.86 -14.37 21.20
C VAL A 88 35.23 -15.19 20.07
N LYS A 89 35.63 -16.45 19.90
CA LYS A 89 35.04 -17.35 18.91
C LYS A 89 33.54 -17.53 19.13
N GLN A 90 33.11 -17.75 20.38
CA GLN A 90 31.69 -17.90 20.71
C GLN A 90 30.90 -16.63 20.39
N ALA A 91 31.46 -15.44 20.67
CA ALA A 91 30.84 -14.17 20.32
C ALA A 91 30.72 -13.98 18.80
N CYS A 92 31.77 -14.33 18.04
CA CYS A 92 31.73 -14.32 16.59
C CYS A 92 30.66 -15.27 16.04
N ASP A 93 30.59 -16.50 16.56
CA ASP A 93 29.58 -17.49 16.16
C ASP A 93 28.16 -17.00 16.47
N ALA A 94 27.97 -16.30 17.60
CA ALA A 94 26.69 -15.72 17.97
C ALA A 94 26.27 -14.59 17.02
N TRP A 95 27.16 -13.62 16.76
CA TRP A 95 26.87 -12.54 15.82
C TRP A 95 26.66 -13.05 14.39
N GLN A 96 27.38 -14.09 13.98
CA GLN A 96 27.17 -14.69 12.67
C GLN A 96 25.77 -15.32 12.55
N ARG A 97 25.29 -16.00 13.59
CA ARG A 97 23.91 -16.51 13.63
C ARG A 97 22.90 -15.38 13.59
N GLU A 98 23.06 -14.36 14.43
CA GLU A 98 22.15 -13.21 14.46
C GLU A 98 22.10 -12.47 13.12
N ALA A 99 23.24 -12.30 12.46
CA ALA A 99 23.32 -11.69 11.13
C ALA A 99 22.60 -12.55 10.08
N GLN A 100 22.73 -13.87 10.15
CA GLN A 100 22.07 -14.80 9.23
C GLN A 100 20.55 -14.79 9.46
N GLU A 101 20.09 -14.84 10.71
CA GLU A 101 18.67 -14.73 11.03
C GLU A 101 18.09 -13.36 10.61
N ALA A 102 18.86 -12.28 10.76
CA ALA A 102 18.45 -10.96 10.30
C ALA A 102 18.31 -10.91 8.77
N LYS A 103 19.22 -11.56 8.04
CA LYS A 103 19.14 -11.71 6.59
C LYS A 103 17.90 -12.50 6.17
N GLU A 104 17.59 -13.59 6.87
CA GLU A 104 16.40 -14.41 6.60
C GLU A 104 15.11 -13.64 6.91
N ARG A 105 15.06 -12.93 8.03
CA ARG A 105 13.94 -12.03 8.37
C ARG A 105 13.73 -10.94 7.32
N ALA A 106 14.81 -10.31 6.84
CA ALA A 106 14.72 -9.32 5.77
C ALA A 106 14.18 -9.93 4.47
N ARG A 107 14.64 -11.13 4.11
CA ARG A 107 14.16 -11.85 2.92
C ARG A 107 12.66 -12.19 3.01
N LEU A 108 12.19 -12.64 4.17
CA LEU A 108 10.77 -12.91 4.40
C LEU A 108 9.94 -11.63 4.30
N ALA A 109 10.38 -10.54 4.94
CA ALA A 109 9.71 -9.25 4.85
C ALA A 109 9.64 -8.71 3.41
N ASP A 110 10.69 -8.92 2.61
CA ASP A 110 10.69 -8.56 1.19
C ASP A 110 9.69 -9.41 0.37
N SER A 111 9.60 -10.70 0.65
CA SER A 111 8.59 -11.58 0.03
C SER A 111 7.17 -11.12 0.36
N ASP A 112 6.90 -10.82 1.62
CA ASP A 112 5.58 -10.35 2.07
C ASP A 112 5.22 -9.00 1.43
N ARG A 113 6.19 -8.09 1.36
CA ARG A 113 6.04 -6.80 0.65
C ARG A 113 5.71 -7.01 -0.83
N GLN A 114 6.37 -7.93 -1.51
CA GLN A 114 6.09 -8.24 -2.91
C GLN A 114 4.67 -8.79 -3.08
N LEU A 115 4.23 -9.69 -2.20
CA LEU A 115 2.86 -10.21 -2.22
C LEU A 115 1.82 -9.11 -2.02
N ALA A 116 2.06 -8.21 -1.06
CA ALA A 116 1.19 -7.06 -0.81
C ALA A 116 1.11 -6.13 -2.03
N LEU A 117 2.23 -5.88 -2.70
CA LEU A 117 2.26 -5.10 -3.94
C LEU A 117 1.49 -5.77 -5.07
N ARG A 118 1.61 -7.09 -5.25
CA ARG A 118 0.82 -7.83 -6.25
C ARG A 118 -0.67 -7.72 -6.01
N ARG A 119 -1.12 -7.93 -4.77
CA ARG A 119 -2.54 -7.76 -4.41
C ARG A 119 -3.02 -6.34 -4.64
N LYS A 120 -2.19 -5.35 -4.34
CA LYS A 120 -2.49 -3.94 -4.62
C LYS A 120 -2.65 -3.72 -6.13
N GLU A 121 -1.72 -4.20 -6.96
CA GLU A 121 -1.79 -4.10 -8.43
C GLU A 121 -3.06 -4.76 -8.99
N GLU A 122 -3.44 -5.94 -8.47
CA GLU A 122 -4.66 -6.65 -8.84
C GLU A 122 -5.91 -5.85 -8.53
N VAL A 123 -6.01 -5.28 -7.32
CA VAL A 123 -7.14 -4.44 -6.92
C VAL A 123 -7.17 -3.14 -7.74
N GLU A 124 -6.02 -2.49 -7.96
CA GLU A 124 -5.93 -1.29 -8.81
C GLU A 124 -6.32 -1.58 -10.27
N ALA A 125 -6.02 -2.78 -10.79
CA ALA A 125 -6.50 -3.22 -12.10
C ALA A 125 -8.03 -3.41 -12.12
N GLN A 126 -8.60 -4.05 -11.09
CA GLN A 126 -10.06 -4.21 -10.97
C GLN A 126 -10.77 -2.85 -10.86
N VAL A 127 -10.22 -1.91 -10.07
CA VAL A 127 -10.77 -0.57 -9.94
C VAL A 127 -10.73 0.16 -11.29
N ARG A 128 -9.62 0.08 -12.03
CA ARG A 128 -9.54 0.67 -13.38
C ARG A 128 -10.53 0.06 -14.35
N GLN A 129 -10.68 -1.27 -14.35
CA GLN A 129 -11.68 -1.94 -15.19
C GLN A 129 -13.10 -1.47 -14.85
N LEU A 130 -13.46 -1.42 -13.57
CA LEU A 130 -14.78 -0.93 -13.14
C LEU A 130 -14.99 0.55 -13.49
N GLN A 131 -13.95 1.39 -13.44
CA GLN A 131 -14.00 2.77 -13.91
C GLN A 131 -14.26 2.84 -15.42
N GLU A 132 -13.55 2.05 -16.22
CA GLU A 132 -13.75 1.97 -17.66
C GLU A 132 -15.15 1.45 -18.02
N GLU A 133 -15.67 0.45 -17.29
CA GLU A 133 -17.04 -0.04 -17.45
C GLU A 133 -18.08 1.04 -17.09
N LEU A 134 -17.85 1.82 -16.03
CA LEU A 134 -18.71 2.94 -15.64
C LEU A 134 -18.75 4.04 -16.70
N GLU A 135 -17.59 4.34 -17.29
CA GLU A 135 -17.45 5.30 -18.39
C GLU A 135 -18.11 4.75 -19.68
N GLY A 136 -17.92 3.47 -19.98
CA GLY A 136 -18.48 2.79 -21.16
C GLY A 136 -19.99 2.59 -21.11
N LEU A 137 -20.57 2.45 -19.91
CA LEU A 137 -22.02 2.47 -19.68
C LEU A 137 -22.64 3.86 -19.86
N GLY A 138 -21.84 4.88 -20.17
CA GLY A 138 -22.35 6.20 -20.53
C GLY A 138 -22.94 6.98 -19.35
N LEU A 139 -22.57 6.66 -18.11
CA LEU A 139 -22.88 7.56 -16.99
C LEU A 139 -22.13 8.91 -17.12
N SER A 140 -21.11 8.96 -17.98
CA SER A 140 -20.47 10.17 -18.48
C SER A 140 -21.16 10.78 -19.72
N SER A 141 -21.93 10.00 -20.49
CA SER A 141 -22.64 10.45 -21.70
C SER A 141 -24.07 10.91 -21.44
N LEU A 142 -24.61 10.66 -20.25
CA LEU A 142 -25.80 11.32 -19.70
C LEU A 142 -25.37 12.43 -18.74
N PRO A 143 -25.38 13.71 -19.14
CA PRO A 143 -24.97 14.85 -18.31
C PRO A 143 -25.79 15.06 -17.02
N GLY A 144 -26.69 14.14 -16.64
CA GLY A 144 -27.57 14.24 -15.48
C GLY A 144 -27.39 13.15 -14.41
N LEU A 145 -26.53 12.15 -14.61
CA LEU A 145 -26.30 11.07 -13.62
C LEU A 145 -24.89 11.07 -13.02
N ARG A 146 -24.11 12.14 -13.19
CA ARG A 146 -23.05 12.47 -12.21
C ARG A 146 -23.80 12.67 -10.89
N GLY A 147 -23.66 11.73 -9.97
CA GLY A 147 -24.58 11.51 -8.85
C GLY A 147 -25.20 12.78 -8.31
N PHE A 148 -26.54 12.82 -8.24
CA PHE A 148 -27.36 13.93 -7.74
C PHE A 148 -26.92 14.50 -6.37
N GLY A 149 -25.98 13.86 -5.67
CA GLY A 149 -25.36 14.34 -4.44
C GLY A 149 -24.50 15.60 -4.58
N ASP A 150 -24.00 15.94 -5.77
CA ASP A 150 -23.08 17.09 -5.97
C ASP A 150 -23.69 18.30 -6.70
N ILE A 151 -25.00 18.32 -6.93
CA ILE A 151 -25.67 19.42 -7.65
C ILE A 151 -25.47 20.78 -6.94
N GLY A 152 -25.37 20.78 -5.61
CA GLY A 152 -25.10 21.99 -4.83
C GLY A 152 -23.68 22.57 -5.00
N ALA A 153 -22.73 21.79 -5.54
CA ALA A 153 -21.35 22.21 -5.75
C ALA A 153 -21.09 22.74 -7.18
N LEU A 154 -22.05 22.59 -8.10
CA LEU A 154 -21.90 23.02 -9.49
C LEU A 154 -22.04 24.56 -9.61
N PRO A 155 -21.23 25.21 -10.46
CA PRO A 155 -21.35 26.63 -10.70
C PRO A 155 -22.67 26.95 -11.40
N LEU A 156 -23.26 28.11 -11.07
CA LEU A 156 -24.58 28.53 -11.55
C LEU A 156 -24.80 28.41 -13.08
N PRO A 157 -23.82 28.71 -13.96
CA PRO A 157 -23.99 28.51 -15.40
C PRO A 157 -24.21 27.05 -15.81
N GLU A 158 -23.54 26.11 -15.15
CA GLU A 158 -23.71 24.67 -15.41
C GLU A 158 -25.08 24.19 -14.95
N LEU A 159 -25.58 24.72 -13.82
CA LEU A 159 -26.94 24.45 -13.35
C LEU A 159 -28.01 24.96 -14.32
N HIS A 160 -27.83 26.14 -14.91
CA HIS A 160 -28.75 26.65 -15.94
C HIS A 160 -28.68 25.85 -17.23
N SER A 161 -27.49 25.40 -17.64
CA SER A 161 -27.33 24.51 -18.79
C SER A 161 -28.05 23.19 -18.55
N LEU A 162 -27.88 22.58 -17.37
CA LEU A 162 -28.54 21.36 -16.97
C LEU A 162 -30.07 21.52 -16.92
N GLN A 163 -30.56 22.62 -16.33
CA GLN A 163 -31.98 22.94 -16.31
C GLN A 163 -32.58 23.03 -17.72
N SER A 164 -31.87 23.67 -18.64
CA SER A 164 -32.34 23.83 -20.02
C SER A 164 -32.36 22.48 -20.76
N GLN A 165 -31.33 21.65 -20.56
CA GLN A 165 -31.26 20.31 -21.13
C GLN A 165 -32.40 19.42 -20.64
N LEU A 166 -32.65 19.38 -19.33
CA LEU A 166 -33.73 18.57 -18.76
C LEU A 166 -35.12 18.98 -19.30
N ARG A 167 -35.33 20.26 -19.58
CA ARG A 167 -36.57 20.73 -20.21
C ARG A 167 -36.72 20.18 -21.63
N LEU A 168 -35.67 20.26 -22.44
CA LEU A 168 -35.67 19.71 -23.80
C LEU A 168 -35.87 18.19 -23.80
N ASP A 169 -35.23 17.48 -22.86
CA ASP A 169 -35.37 16.03 -22.74
C ASP A 169 -36.81 15.64 -22.37
N LEU A 170 -37.45 16.39 -21.45
CA LEU A 170 -38.85 16.19 -21.11
C LEU A 170 -39.77 16.47 -22.30
N GLU A 171 -39.56 17.56 -23.04
CA GLU A 171 -40.32 17.86 -24.26
C GLU A 171 -40.19 16.77 -25.32
N ALA A 172 -39.00 16.18 -25.48
CA ALA A 172 -38.77 15.08 -26.40
C ALA A 172 -39.52 13.81 -25.95
N VAL A 173 -39.49 13.48 -24.66
CA VAL A 173 -40.25 12.37 -24.08
C VAL A 173 -41.75 12.58 -24.28
N ASP A 174 -42.26 13.76 -23.98
CA ASP A 174 -43.67 14.11 -24.19
C ASP A 174 -44.06 14.02 -25.66
N GLY A 175 -43.18 14.42 -26.57
CA GLY A 175 -43.35 14.25 -28.02
C GLY A 175 -43.47 12.77 -28.43
N VAL A 176 -42.62 11.89 -27.89
CA VAL A 176 -42.70 10.44 -28.13
C VAL A 176 -43.98 9.85 -27.56
N ILE A 177 -44.35 10.22 -26.33
CA ILE A 177 -45.60 9.80 -25.68
C ILE A 177 -46.81 10.22 -26.54
N PHE A 178 -46.83 11.47 -27.01
CA PHE A 178 -47.89 11.98 -27.87
C PHE A 178 -47.99 11.18 -29.18
N GLN A 179 -46.86 10.89 -29.83
CA GLN A 179 -46.84 10.09 -31.05
C GLN A 179 -47.31 8.64 -30.81
N LEU A 180 -46.95 8.04 -29.68
CA LEU A 180 -47.41 6.71 -29.31
C LEU A 180 -48.92 6.71 -29.06
N HIS A 181 -49.44 7.67 -28.29
CA HIS A 181 -50.88 7.85 -28.07
C HIS A 181 -51.66 8.12 -29.37
N ALA A 182 -51.07 8.85 -30.32
CA ALA A 182 -51.68 9.11 -31.62
C ALA A 182 -51.86 7.83 -32.46
N LYS A 183 -51.05 6.80 -32.24
CA LYS A 183 -51.11 5.51 -32.93
C LYS A 183 -51.91 4.44 -32.17
N GLN A 184 -52.24 4.68 -30.90
CA GLN A 184 -53.00 3.77 -30.05
C GLN A 184 -54.51 4.02 -30.13
N CYS A 185 -55.30 2.97 -29.96
CA CYS A 185 -56.76 3.03 -29.89
C CYS A 185 -57.23 4.01 -28.83
N VAL A 186 -58.15 4.90 -29.19
CA VAL A 186 -58.64 5.96 -28.27
C VAL A 186 -59.44 5.37 -27.09
N ALA A 187 -60.02 4.18 -27.25
CA ALA A 187 -60.84 3.54 -26.22
C ALA A 187 -60.00 2.77 -25.17
N CYS A 188 -59.11 1.88 -25.61
CA CYS A 188 -58.33 1.04 -24.69
C CYS A 188 -56.90 1.55 -24.42
N ARG A 189 -56.36 2.42 -25.29
CA ARG A 189 -54.96 2.91 -25.24
C ARG A 189 -53.86 1.85 -25.24
N GLU A 190 -54.21 0.58 -25.42
CA GLU A 190 -53.24 -0.54 -25.37
C GLU A 190 -52.90 -1.11 -26.74
N GLN A 191 -53.84 -1.09 -27.69
CA GLN A 191 -53.68 -1.68 -29.02
C GLN A 191 -53.55 -0.61 -30.11
N PRO A 192 -52.81 -0.86 -31.20
CA PRO A 192 -52.71 0.08 -32.31
C PRO A 192 -54.08 0.31 -32.97
N ARG A 193 -54.28 1.52 -33.48
CA ARG A 193 -55.43 1.88 -34.32
C ARG A 193 -55.43 0.99 -35.56
N GLY A 194 -56.50 0.24 -35.78
CA GLY A 194 -56.55 -0.81 -36.82
C GLY A 194 -57.78 -0.75 -37.73
N ALA A 195 -58.89 -0.14 -37.28
CA ALA A 195 -60.12 -0.08 -38.06
C ALA A 195 -60.78 1.31 -37.97
N VAL A 196 -61.13 1.84 -39.15
CA VAL A 196 -61.94 3.06 -39.30
C VAL A 196 -63.41 2.63 -39.33
N LEU A 197 -64.23 3.15 -38.41
CA LEU A 197 -65.66 2.87 -38.42
C LEU A 197 -66.33 3.51 -39.65
N GLN A 198 -66.80 2.69 -40.59
CA GLN A 198 -67.62 3.11 -41.74
C GLN A 198 -69.09 3.26 -41.32
N PRO A 199 -69.88 4.14 -41.96
CA PRO A 199 -69.56 4.96 -43.13
C PRO A 199 -68.92 6.33 -42.82
N CYS A 200 -69.01 6.81 -41.57
CA CYS A 200 -68.68 8.21 -41.27
C CYS A 200 -67.23 8.48 -40.87
N GLN A 201 -66.39 7.45 -40.69
CA GLN A 201 -64.92 7.54 -40.48
C GLN A 201 -64.46 8.36 -39.26
N HIS A 202 -65.38 8.82 -38.42
CA HIS A 202 -65.09 9.71 -37.28
C HIS A 202 -64.44 9.00 -36.07
N ARG A 203 -64.30 7.68 -36.11
CA ARG A 203 -63.67 6.88 -35.03
C ARG A 203 -62.65 5.91 -35.60
N VAL A 204 -61.41 6.04 -35.11
CA VAL A 204 -60.32 5.11 -35.40
C VAL A 204 -60.00 4.33 -34.12
N LEU A 205 -60.42 3.07 -34.08
CA LEU A 205 -60.27 2.16 -32.93
C LEU A 205 -59.40 0.96 -33.33
N CYS A 206 -58.95 0.16 -32.36
CA CYS A 206 -58.45 -1.19 -32.66
C CYS A 206 -59.61 -2.12 -33.02
N GLU A 207 -59.35 -3.20 -33.75
CA GLU A 207 -60.40 -4.14 -34.21
C GLU A 207 -61.32 -4.66 -33.08
N PRO A 208 -60.83 -5.03 -31.88
CA PRO A 208 -61.70 -5.48 -30.79
C PRO A 208 -62.63 -4.38 -30.25
N CYS A 209 -62.14 -3.15 -30.15
CA CYS A 209 -62.95 -2.00 -29.73
C CYS A 209 -63.90 -1.54 -30.84
N ALA A 210 -63.56 -1.76 -32.10
CA ALA A 210 -64.45 -1.46 -33.23
C ALA A 210 -65.62 -2.44 -33.28
N ALA A 211 -65.38 -3.74 -33.02
CA ALA A 211 -66.42 -4.78 -33.01
C ALA A 211 -67.45 -4.63 -31.87
N SER A 212 -67.09 -3.92 -30.80
CA SER A 212 -67.94 -3.67 -29.63
C SER A 212 -68.43 -2.22 -29.52
N ALA A 213 -68.10 -1.36 -30.51
CA ALA A 213 -68.45 0.05 -30.46
C ALA A 213 -69.93 0.30 -30.83
N PRO A 214 -70.66 1.14 -30.06
CA PRO A 214 -71.98 1.64 -30.47
C PRO A 214 -71.87 2.64 -31.65
N GLU A 215 -73.02 2.96 -32.25
CA GLU A 215 -73.23 3.98 -33.30
C GLU A 215 -72.44 5.27 -33.01
N CYS A 216 -71.95 5.93 -34.07
CA CYS A 216 -71.02 7.04 -33.91
C CYS A 216 -71.74 8.28 -33.34
N PRO A 217 -71.30 8.82 -32.17
CA PRO A 217 -71.98 9.96 -31.52
C PRO A 217 -71.89 11.27 -32.32
N TYR A 218 -70.95 11.38 -33.27
CA TYR A 218 -70.89 12.50 -34.21
C TYR A 218 -71.91 12.38 -35.34
N CYS A 219 -72.30 11.16 -35.69
CA CYS A 219 -73.22 10.86 -36.79
C CYS A 219 -74.68 10.91 -36.31
N GLU A 220 -74.92 10.68 -35.01
CA GLU A 220 -76.21 10.96 -34.35
C GLU A 220 -76.56 12.46 -34.26
N GLY A 221 -75.55 13.35 -34.33
CA GLY A 221 -75.73 14.79 -34.17
C GLY A 221 -75.89 15.60 -35.46
N GLN A 222 -75.84 14.97 -36.65
CA GLN A 222 -75.98 15.66 -37.94
C GLN A 222 -77.33 15.34 -38.61
N PRO A 223 -78.10 16.33 -39.07
CA PRO A 223 -79.23 16.08 -39.96
C PRO A 223 -78.70 15.54 -41.29
N LEU A 224 -79.22 14.39 -41.72
CA LEU A 224 -78.89 13.76 -43.00
C LEU A 224 -79.14 14.75 -44.16
N PRO A 225 -78.18 14.96 -45.08
CA PRO A 225 -78.49 15.62 -46.34
C PRO A 225 -79.30 14.65 -47.21
N TRP A 226 -80.35 15.20 -47.82
CA TRP A 226 -81.29 14.56 -48.74
C TRP A 226 -80.65 14.00 -50.01
#